data_AF-A0AAD7IFE7-F1
#
_entry.id   AF-A0AAD7IFE7-F1
#
_cell.length_a   1.000
_cell.length_b   1.000
_cell.length_c   1.000
_cell.angle_alpha   90.00
_cell.angle_beta   90.00
_cell.angle_gamma   90.00
#
_symmetry.space_group_name_H-M   'P 1'
#
loop_
_entity.id
_entity.type
_entity.pdbx_description
1 polymer ?
#
loop_
_entity_poly.entity_id
_entity_poly.type
_entity_poly.pdbx_seq_one_letter_code
_entity_poly.pdbx_strand_id
1 'polypeptide(L)'
;IIQAFIRVILRYDPASETSLGNGLFGRCSGYYGMVEAQGRGTLHCHMLVWIEGNPTPQELRDRMRESPEFKDNMFSWLESIIKCQLPSDTELVVETDGALKPPLLPPDRPDPRLTKEPTVKDMPEEEFQAAFRTTVEELVILFNWHDHRPTCWKHLKNGQPRNDDSCRMRIDGSTQLCTHLDEQTESIILRRLHPRINNYNELIIFLLRCNMDIKYIGSGEAAKALVYYVTDYITKGTLSTHIGLGALEYAIKRNLEKFGPGGATSHDNEAVNRSLFTKTIMALHSKQEMSHQQVMSYLVGGGDCYTSHSFKVVKWGEFDRHI
;
A
#
# COMPACT_ATOMS: atom_id res chain seq x y z
N ILE A 1 -4.35 12.26 -7.87
CA ILE A 1 -4.43 10.78 -7.99
C ILE A 1 -5.30 10.17 -6.90
N ILE A 2 -4.96 10.31 -5.61
CA ILE A 2 -5.73 9.65 -4.51
C ILE A 2 -7.20 10.04 -4.47
N GLN A 3 -7.54 11.33 -4.60
CA GLN A 3 -8.95 11.77 -4.68
C GLN A 3 -9.70 11.13 -5.87
N ALA A 4 -9.03 10.96 -7.02
CA ALA A 4 -9.61 10.28 -8.18
C ALA A 4 -9.78 8.79 -7.92
N PHE A 5 -8.83 8.14 -7.22
CA PHE A 5 -8.97 6.76 -6.79
C PHE A 5 -10.19 6.59 -5.88
N ILE A 6 -10.37 7.45 -4.88
CA ILE A 6 -11.53 7.43 -3.97
C ILE A 6 -12.83 7.60 -4.75
N ARG A 7 -12.89 8.58 -5.66
CA ARG A 7 -14.12 8.88 -6.40
C ARG A 7 -14.46 7.88 -7.49
N VAL A 8 -13.45 7.41 -8.24
CA VAL A 8 -13.65 6.59 -9.44
C VAL A 8 -13.54 5.10 -9.12
N ILE A 9 -12.50 4.69 -8.40
CA ILE A 9 -12.26 3.26 -8.09
C ILE A 9 -13.13 2.81 -6.91
N LEU A 10 -13.12 3.56 -5.80
CA LEU A 10 -13.94 3.20 -4.62
C LEU A 10 -15.40 3.64 -4.76
N ARG A 11 -15.70 4.50 -5.73
CA ARG A 11 -17.02 5.13 -5.90
C ARG A 11 -17.53 5.71 -4.58
N TYR A 12 -16.73 6.57 -3.97
CA TYR A 12 -17.09 7.30 -2.76
C TYR A 12 -17.03 8.80 -3.02
N ASP A 13 -18.02 9.55 -2.54
CA ASP A 13 -18.05 11.00 -2.62
C ASP A 13 -17.67 11.63 -1.27
N PRO A 14 -16.46 12.23 -1.17
CA PRO A 14 -16.03 12.89 0.05
C PRO A 14 -16.90 14.09 0.45
N ALA A 15 -17.59 14.74 -0.49
CA ALA A 15 -18.38 15.92 -0.20
C ALA A 15 -19.69 15.59 0.54
N SER A 16 -20.30 14.47 0.20
CA SER A 16 -21.51 13.97 0.84
C SER A 16 -21.24 12.92 1.93
N GLU A 17 -19.98 12.51 2.12
CA GLU A 17 -19.57 11.42 3.02
C GLU A 17 -20.34 10.11 2.75
N THR A 18 -20.62 9.81 1.48
CA THR A 18 -21.40 8.63 1.10
C THR A 18 -20.83 7.87 -0.09
N SER A 19 -21.17 6.58 -0.16
CA SER A 19 -20.91 5.76 -1.34
C SER A 19 -21.79 6.17 -2.53
N LEU A 20 -21.18 6.27 -3.70
CA LEU A 20 -21.83 6.44 -5.01
C LEU A 20 -22.28 5.09 -5.61
N GLY A 21 -22.31 4.01 -4.82
CA GLY A 21 -22.64 2.65 -5.24
C GLY A 21 -21.45 1.68 -5.17
N ASN A 22 -21.58 0.53 -5.82
CA ASN A 22 -20.53 -0.49 -5.83
C ASN A 22 -19.32 0.00 -6.66
N GLY A 23 -18.20 0.26 -5.99
CA GLY A 23 -16.90 0.46 -6.62
C GLY A 23 -16.24 -0.85 -7.01
N LEU A 24 -14.98 -0.78 -7.42
CA LEU A 24 -14.20 -1.93 -7.91
C LEU A 24 -14.15 -3.09 -6.90
N PHE A 25 -14.04 -2.77 -5.61
CA PHE A 25 -13.93 -3.76 -4.54
C PHE A 25 -15.27 -4.05 -3.85
N GLY A 26 -16.36 -3.41 -4.27
CA GLY A 26 -17.65 -3.41 -3.57
C GLY A 26 -18.03 -2.02 -3.06
N ARG A 27 -19.03 -1.97 -2.18
CA ARG A 27 -19.55 -0.72 -1.61
C ARG A 27 -18.63 -0.19 -0.50
N CYS A 28 -17.96 0.92 -0.77
CA CYS A 28 -17.10 1.59 0.20
C CYS A 28 -17.94 2.33 1.25
N SER A 29 -17.84 1.95 2.53
CA SER A 29 -18.51 2.65 3.64
C SER A 29 -17.63 3.73 4.26
N GLY A 30 -16.31 3.61 4.12
CA GLY A 30 -15.37 4.58 4.65
C GLY A 30 -13.93 4.30 4.25
N TYR A 31 -13.08 5.28 4.48
CA TYR A 31 -11.63 5.18 4.32
C TYR A 31 -10.91 6.14 5.26
N TYR A 32 -9.64 5.82 5.51
CA TYR A 32 -8.69 6.67 6.19
C TYR A 32 -7.32 6.46 5.57
N GLY A 33 -6.70 7.54 5.08
CA GLY A 33 -5.39 7.52 4.47
C GLY A 33 -4.47 8.56 5.09
N MET A 34 -3.20 8.19 5.28
CA MET A 34 -2.13 9.09 5.68
C MET A 34 -1.10 9.21 4.57
N VAL A 35 -0.57 10.41 4.37
CA VAL A 35 0.49 10.71 3.42
C VAL A 35 1.79 10.90 4.19
N GLU A 36 2.78 10.07 3.91
CA GLU A 36 4.14 10.21 4.44
C GLU A 36 5.12 10.53 3.32
N ALA A 37 6.16 11.30 3.62
CA ALA A 37 7.35 11.32 2.77
C ALA A 37 8.27 10.17 3.15
N GLN A 38 8.65 9.36 2.16
CA GLN A 38 9.67 8.34 2.34
C GLN A 38 11.00 8.76 1.74
N GLY A 39 12.09 8.37 2.41
CA GLY A 39 13.46 8.45 1.90
C GLY A 39 13.79 9.80 1.27
N ARG A 40 13.91 9.83 -0.07
CA ARG A 40 14.27 11.00 -0.88
C ARG A 40 13.14 12.03 -1.04
N GLY A 41 12.13 12.00 -0.18
CA GLY A 41 11.03 12.97 -0.17
C GLY A 41 9.81 12.61 -1.03
N THR A 42 9.71 11.39 -1.55
CA THR A 42 8.54 10.94 -2.33
C THR A 42 7.33 10.71 -1.43
N LEU A 43 6.17 11.23 -1.84
CA LEU A 43 4.93 11.10 -1.07
C LEU A 43 4.29 9.75 -1.33
N HIS A 44 4.05 8.98 -0.27
CA HIS A 44 3.32 7.73 -0.32
C HIS A 44 2.08 7.84 0.55
N CYS A 45 0.97 7.28 0.07
CA CYS A 45 -0.27 7.20 0.83
C CYS A 45 -0.48 5.77 1.32
N HIS A 46 -0.63 5.60 2.63
CA HIS A 46 -1.11 4.37 3.25
C HIS A 46 -2.56 4.55 3.61
N MET A 47 -3.43 3.69 3.09
CA MET A 47 -4.87 3.86 3.22
C MET A 47 -5.56 2.57 3.64
N LEU A 48 -6.44 2.70 4.62
CA LEU A 48 -7.43 1.70 4.98
C LEU A 48 -8.75 2.07 4.31
N VAL A 49 -9.41 1.06 3.74
CA VAL A 49 -10.71 1.20 3.09
C VAL A 49 -11.64 0.13 3.64
N TRP A 50 -12.82 0.55 4.07
CA TRP A 50 -13.86 -0.33 4.59
C TRP A 50 -14.88 -0.61 3.50
N ILE A 51 -15.04 -1.89 3.18
CA ILE A 51 -16.00 -2.39 2.20
C ILE A 51 -17.11 -3.12 2.95
N GLU A 52 -18.36 -2.73 2.69
CA GLU A 52 -19.55 -3.32 3.28
C GLU A 52 -19.73 -4.79 2.86
N GLY A 53 -20.37 -5.58 3.73
CA GLY A 53 -20.84 -6.93 3.39
C GLY A 53 -19.82 -8.06 3.56
N ASN A 54 -18.58 -7.76 3.99
CA ASN A 54 -17.59 -8.79 4.28
C ASN A 54 -17.91 -9.49 5.61
N PRO A 55 -18.14 -10.82 5.61
CA PRO A 55 -18.27 -11.58 6.85
C PRO A 55 -16.93 -11.66 7.58
N THR A 56 -16.95 -12.09 8.84
CA THR A 56 -15.70 -12.37 9.56
C THR A 56 -14.94 -13.51 8.86
N PRO A 57 -13.60 -13.60 9.01
CA PRO A 57 -12.83 -14.68 8.41
C PRO A 57 -13.34 -16.09 8.77
N GLN A 58 -13.92 -16.29 9.95
CA GLN A 58 -14.48 -17.59 10.34
C GLN A 58 -15.79 -17.87 9.60
N GLU A 59 -16.74 -16.94 9.64
CA GLU A 59 -18.01 -17.08 8.94
C GLU A 59 -17.83 -17.26 7.43
N LEU A 60 -16.83 -16.58 6.83
CA LEU A 60 -16.51 -16.76 5.43
C LEU A 60 -16.12 -18.22 5.13
N ARG A 61 -15.28 -18.81 5.97
CA ARG A 61 -14.83 -20.21 5.81
C ARG A 61 -15.99 -21.18 6.02
N ASP A 62 -16.80 -20.96 7.04
CA ASP A 62 -17.97 -21.79 7.31
C ASP A 62 -18.93 -21.78 6.11
N ARG A 63 -19.23 -20.60 5.55
CA ARG A 63 -20.07 -20.47 4.34
C ARG A 63 -19.48 -21.15 3.11
N MET A 64 -18.17 -21.05 2.88
CA MET A 64 -17.50 -21.74 1.76
C MET A 64 -17.50 -23.27 1.92
N ARG A 65 -17.49 -23.77 3.17
CA ARG A 65 -17.58 -25.20 3.47
C ARG A 65 -19.00 -25.73 3.31
N GLU A 66 -19.98 -24.98 3.77
CA GLU A 66 -21.39 -25.36 3.77
C GLU A 66 -22.04 -25.22 2.39
N SER A 67 -21.62 -24.24 1.58
CA SER A 67 -22.20 -23.94 0.28
C SER A 67 -21.15 -23.90 -0.83
N PRO A 68 -21.12 -24.91 -1.73
CA PRO A 68 -20.30 -24.88 -2.93
C PRO A 68 -20.60 -23.66 -3.83
N GLU A 69 -21.87 -23.27 -3.95
CA GLU A 69 -22.27 -22.09 -4.71
C GLU A 69 -21.65 -20.80 -4.16
N PHE A 70 -21.66 -20.63 -2.83
CA PHE A 70 -21.03 -19.47 -2.20
C PHE A 70 -19.51 -19.44 -2.45
N LYS A 71 -18.86 -20.60 -2.35
CA LYS A 71 -17.43 -20.75 -2.63
C LYS A 71 -17.09 -20.38 -4.09
N ASP A 72 -17.86 -20.89 -5.04
CA ASP A 72 -17.63 -20.63 -6.47
C ASP A 72 -17.90 -19.16 -6.82
N ASN A 73 -18.90 -18.53 -6.18
CA ASN A 73 -19.15 -17.09 -6.29
C ASN A 73 -18.00 -16.26 -5.71
N MET A 74 -17.44 -16.66 -4.56
CA MET A 74 -16.26 -16.01 -3.98
C MET A 74 -15.03 -16.11 -4.89
N PHE A 75 -14.78 -17.28 -5.47
CA PHE A 75 -13.68 -17.48 -6.41
C PHE A 75 -13.86 -16.63 -7.66
N SER A 76 -15.05 -16.64 -8.25
CA SER A 76 -15.39 -15.84 -9.43
C SER A 76 -15.23 -14.34 -9.17
N TRP A 77 -15.67 -13.87 -7.99
CA TRP A 77 -15.49 -12.48 -7.59
C TRP A 77 -14.00 -12.11 -7.45
N LEU A 78 -13.20 -12.93 -6.78
CA LEU A 78 -11.76 -12.68 -6.63
C LEU A 78 -11.04 -12.69 -7.98
N GLU A 79 -11.34 -13.65 -8.85
CA GLU A 79 -10.75 -13.71 -10.20
C GLU A 79 -11.20 -12.56 -11.09
N SER A 80 -12.35 -11.93 -10.83
CA SER A 80 -12.78 -10.72 -11.53
C SER A 80 -11.92 -9.50 -11.16
N ILE A 81 -11.36 -9.47 -9.95
CA ILE A 81 -10.59 -8.34 -9.42
C ILE A 81 -9.08 -8.57 -9.55
N ILE A 82 -8.61 -9.79 -9.31
CA ILE A 82 -7.20 -10.12 -9.20
C ILE A 82 -6.82 -11.06 -10.35
N LYS A 83 -5.96 -10.56 -11.23
CA LYS A 83 -5.39 -11.33 -12.34
C LYS A 83 -3.96 -11.74 -12.00
N CYS A 84 -3.61 -12.96 -12.37
CA CYS A 84 -2.31 -13.59 -12.16
C CYS A 84 -1.73 -14.12 -13.50
N GLN A 85 -2.14 -13.50 -14.61
CA GLN A 85 -1.83 -13.92 -15.97
C GLN A 85 -1.87 -12.73 -16.94
N LEU A 86 -1.25 -12.86 -18.10
CA LEU A 86 -1.46 -11.91 -19.19
C LEU A 86 -2.88 -12.05 -19.75
N PRO A 87 -3.47 -10.97 -20.30
CA PRO A 87 -4.77 -11.04 -20.97
C PRO A 87 -4.83 -12.08 -22.10
N SER A 88 -3.70 -12.36 -22.75
CA SER A 88 -3.54 -13.35 -23.82
C SER A 88 -3.36 -14.79 -23.33
N ASP A 89 -3.06 -15.01 -22.05
CA ASP A 89 -2.86 -16.36 -21.50
C ASP A 89 -4.20 -17.09 -21.36
N THR A 90 -4.41 -18.12 -22.18
CA THR A 90 -5.58 -19.00 -22.12
C THR A 90 -5.28 -20.35 -21.47
N GLU A 91 -4.02 -20.74 -21.41
CA GLU A 91 -3.53 -22.02 -20.89
C GLU A 91 -2.41 -21.80 -19.85
N LEU A 92 -1.99 -22.88 -19.18
CA LEU A 92 -0.87 -22.81 -18.25
C LEU A 92 0.43 -22.55 -19.00
N VAL A 93 1.07 -21.44 -18.66
CA VAL A 93 2.44 -21.15 -19.05
C VAL A 93 3.36 -21.89 -18.09
N VAL A 94 4.28 -22.69 -18.62
CA VAL A 94 5.23 -23.48 -17.83
C VAL A 94 6.65 -23.10 -18.22
N GLU A 95 7.52 -23.01 -17.23
CA GLU A 95 8.93 -22.72 -17.43
C GLU A 95 9.69 -24.03 -17.68
N THR A 96 10.07 -24.30 -18.94
CA THR A 96 10.84 -25.51 -19.29
C THR A 96 12.34 -25.33 -19.12
N ASP A 97 12.85 -24.13 -19.39
CA ASP A 97 14.28 -23.81 -19.48
C ASP A 97 14.67 -22.66 -18.54
N GLY A 98 14.11 -22.68 -17.32
CA GLY A 98 14.32 -21.67 -16.29
C GLY A 98 13.39 -20.45 -16.42
N ALA A 99 13.63 -19.45 -15.56
CA ALA A 99 12.73 -18.31 -15.39
C ALA A 99 12.50 -17.54 -16.70
N LEU A 100 11.23 -17.39 -17.07
CA LEU A 100 10.83 -16.63 -18.25
C LEU A 100 11.21 -15.15 -18.10
N LYS A 101 11.66 -14.56 -19.21
CA LYS A 101 12.01 -13.14 -19.29
C LYS A 101 10.91 -12.37 -19.98
N PRO A 102 10.68 -11.10 -19.58
CA PRO A 102 9.68 -10.28 -20.22
C PRO A 102 10.02 -10.12 -21.70
N PRO A 103 9.03 -10.18 -22.61
CA PRO A 103 9.27 -9.90 -24.01
C PRO A 103 9.83 -8.48 -24.17
N LEU A 104 10.83 -8.34 -25.03
CA LEU A 104 11.42 -7.04 -25.32
C LEU A 104 10.43 -6.21 -26.13
N LEU A 105 10.31 -4.92 -25.77
CA LEU A 105 9.56 -3.97 -26.57
C LEU A 105 10.31 -3.76 -27.91
N PRO A 106 9.67 -3.97 -29.07
CA PRO A 106 10.29 -3.70 -30.37
C PRO A 106 10.79 -2.24 -30.47
N PRO A 107 11.93 -1.97 -31.14
CA PRO A 107 12.50 -0.62 -31.20
C PRO A 107 11.60 0.45 -31.84
N ASP A 108 10.69 0.03 -32.72
CA ASP A 108 9.72 0.85 -33.44
C ASP A 108 8.43 1.09 -32.65
N ARG A 109 8.18 0.33 -31.58
CA ARG A 109 6.99 0.48 -30.75
C ARG A 109 7.23 1.56 -29.69
N PRO A 110 6.34 2.57 -29.59
CA PRO A 110 6.47 3.59 -28.56
C PRO A 110 6.30 2.97 -27.17
N ASP A 111 6.90 3.60 -26.18
CA ASP A 111 6.73 3.22 -24.77
C ASP A 111 5.24 3.27 -24.38
N PRO A 112 4.65 2.18 -23.86
CA PRO A 112 3.23 2.15 -23.47
C PRO A 112 2.83 3.23 -22.46
N ARG A 113 3.80 3.81 -21.74
CA ARG A 113 3.55 4.92 -20.81
C ARG A 113 3.24 6.24 -21.51
N LEU A 114 3.70 6.39 -22.75
CA LEU A 114 3.61 7.61 -23.55
C LEU A 114 2.51 7.52 -24.61
N THR A 115 1.92 6.34 -24.81
CA THR A 115 0.81 6.15 -25.75
C THR A 115 -0.48 6.72 -25.18
N LYS A 116 -1.30 7.32 -26.06
CA LYS A 116 -2.63 7.83 -25.70
C LYS A 116 -3.52 6.64 -25.29
N GLU A 117 -4.22 6.77 -24.17
CA GLU A 117 -5.19 5.77 -23.73
C GLU A 117 -6.31 5.59 -24.77
N PRO A 118 -6.75 4.35 -25.03
CA PRO A 118 -8.01 4.13 -25.71
C PRO A 118 -9.17 4.68 -24.86
N THR A 119 -10.18 5.23 -25.51
CA THR A 119 -11.35 5.82 -24.85
C THR A 119 -12.60 5.43 -25.62
N VAL A 120 -13.64 5.03 -24.88
CA VAL A 120 -14.97 4.69 -25.42
C VAL A 120 -15.63 5.83 -26.21
N LYS A 121 -15.13 7.06 -26.10
CA LYS A 121 -15.62 8.21 -26.90
C LYS A 121 -15.04 8.25 -28.31
N ASP A 122 -13.85 7.68 -28.49
CA ASP A 122 -13.07 7.80 -29.73
C ASP A 122 -13.25 6.59 -30.66
N MET A 123 -13.86 5.51 -30.16
CA MET A 123 -14.04 4.26 -30.89
C MET A 123 -15.27 3.47 -30.40
N PRO A 124 -15.82 2.54 -31.21
CA PRO A 124 -16.87 1.62 -30.78
C PRO A 124 -16.44 0.73 -29.60
N GLU A 125 -17.41 0.23 -28.84
CA GLU A 125 -17.15 -0.57 -27.63
C GLU A 125 -16.29 -1.81 -27.91
N GLU A 126 -16.55 -2.56 -28.98
CA GLU A 126 -15.78 -3.76 -29.31
C GLU A 126 -14.30 -3.43 -29.63
N GLU A 127 -14.06 -2.32 -30.33
CA GLU A 127 -12.71 -1.84 -30.63
C GLU A 127 -12.02 -1.35 -29.35
N PHE A 128 -12.76 -0.66 -28.47
CA PHE A 128 -12.26 -0.26 -27.16
C PHE A 128 -11.84 -1.47 -26.32
N GLN A 129 -12.67 -2.52 -26.26
CA GLN A 129 -12.35 -3.73 -25.50
C GLN A 129 -11.08 -4.43 -26.04
N ALA A 130 -10.90 -4.46 -27.36
CA ALA A 130 -9.68 -4.98 -27.97
C ALA A 130 -8.46 -4.11 -27.61
N ALA A 131 -8.56 -2.80 -27.80
CA ALA A 131 -7.49 -1.85 -27.49
C ALA A 131 -7.14 -1.81 -26.00
N PHE A 132 -8.14 -1.92 -25.12
CA PHE A 132 -7.99 -2.02 -23.67
C PHE A 132 -7.18 -3.26 -23.31
N ARG A 133 -7.55 -4.45 -23.81
CA ARG A 133 -6.81 -5.69 -23.53
C ARG A 133 -5.36 -5.62 -23.99
N THR A 134 -5.12 -5.11 -25.21
CA THR A 134 -3.75 -4.92 -25.72
C THR A 134 -2.95 -3.95 -24.86
N THR A 135 -3.56 -2.83 -24.46
CA THR A 135 -2.90 -1.83 -23.59
C THR A 135 -2.58 -2.41 -22.22
N VAL A 136 -3.52 -3.14 -21.61
CA VAL A 136 -3.31 -3.81 -20.31
C VAL A 136 -2.18 -4.82 -20.42
N GLU A 137 -2.15 -5.64 -21.47
CA GLU A 137 -1.09 -6.63 -21.67
C GLU A 137 0.30 -6.00 -21.74
N GLU A 138 0.47 -4.94 -22.54
CA GLU A 138 1.72 -4.17 -22.61
C GLU A 138 2.14 -3.61 -21.25
N LEU A 139 1.20 -3.04 -20.50
CA LEU A 139 1.45 -2.46 -19.18
C LEU A 139 1.83 -3.54 -18.17
N VAL A 140 1.16 -4.71 -18.20
CA VAL A 140 1.45 -5.83 -17.31
C VAL A 140 2.84 -6.39 -17.58
N ILE A 141 3.21 -6.57 -18.84
CA ILE A 141 4.57 -6.96 -19.25
C ILE A 141 5.60 -5.97 -18.69
N LEU A 142 5.33 -4.66 -18.83
CA LEU A 142 6.28 -3.62 -18.43
C LEU A 142 6.42 -3.48 -16.91
N PHE A 143 5.31 -3.54 -16.17
CA PHE A 143 5.27 -3.17 -14.76
C PHE A 143 5.14 -4.35 -13.79
N ASN A 144 4.47 -5.42 -14.23
CA ASN A 144 4.04 -6.52 -13.37
C ASN A 144 4.76 -7.83 -13.67
N TRP A 145 5.67 -7.86 -14.65
CA TRP A 145 6.61 -8.97 -14.79
C TRP A 145 7.58 -9.01 -13.62
N HIS A 146 7.57 -10.11 -12.89
CA HIS A 146 8.44 -10.34 -11.77
C HIS A 146 9.77 -10.94 -12.24
N ASP A 147 10.83 -10.19 -12.00
CA ASP A 147 12.21 -10.69 -12.06
C ASP A 147 12.84 -10.51 -10.69
N HIS A 148 13.52 -11.53 -10.18
CA HIS A 148 14.04 -11.48 -8.83
C HIS A 148 15.09 -10.38 -8.67
N ARG A 149 14.80 -9.46 -7.75
CA ARG A 149 15.68 -8.34 -7.39
C ARG A 149 16.11 -8.47 -5.92
N PRO A 150 17.13 -7.72 -5.46
CA PRO A 150 17.55 -7.73 -4.05
C PRO A 150 16.40 -7.52 -3.04
N THR A 151 15.32 -6.84 -3.44
CA THR A 151 14.11 -6.67 -2.64
C THR A 151 13.38 -7.98 -2.31
N CYS A 152 13.49 -9.00 -3.16
CA CYS A 152 12.94 -10.34 -2.92
C CYS A 152 13.62 -11.00 -1.71
N TRP A 153 14.88 -10.64 -1.45
CA TRP A 153 15.74 -11.24 -0.45
C TRP A 153 15.83 -10.43 0.84
N LYS A 154 15.04 -9.34 0.97
CA LYS A 154 15.12 -8.38 2.08
C LYS A 154 14.97 -9.02 3.45
N HIS A 155 14.21 -10.10 3.56
CA HIS A 155 13.95 -10.81 4.82
C HIS A 155 14.80 -12.08 4.99
N LEU A 156 15.68 -12.38 4.03
CA LEU A 156 16.58 -13.52 4.15
C LEU A 156 17.72 -13.21 5.10
N LYS A 157 18.00 -14.17 5.99
CA LYS A 157 19.17 -14.17 6.86
C LYS A 157 20.41 -14.57 6.04
N ASN A 158 21.58 -14.17 6.52
CA ASN A 158 22.85 -14.53 5.88
C ASN A 158 22.98 -16.05 5.72
N GLY A 159 23.36 -16.49 4.51
CA GLY A 159 23.53 -17.90 4.16
C GLY A 159 22.27 -18.61 3.65
N GLN A 160 21.09 -17.98 3.68
CA GLN A 160 19.89 -18.57 3.07
C GLN A 160 19.94 -18.49 1.53
N PRO A 161 19.43 -19.52 0.83
CA PRO A 161 19.45 -19.55 -0.63
C PRO A 161 18.60 -18.41 -1.21
N ARG A 162 19.05 -17.85 -2.34
CA ARG A 162 18.32 -16.83 -3.12
C ARG A 162 17.70 -17.51 -4.33
N ASN A 163 16.61 -18.21 -4.11
CA ASN A 163 15.87 -18.96 -5.11
C ASN A 163 14.38 -18.58 -5.11
N ASP A 164 13.63 -19.20 -6.02
CA ASP A 164 12.18 -19.03 -6.19
C ASP A 164 11.41 -19.22 -4.88
N ASP A 165 11.70 -20.29 -4.13
CA ASP A 165 11.07 -20.60 -2.83
C ASP A 165 11.26 -19.49 -1.78
N SER A 166 12.38 -18.76 -1.88
CA SER A 166 12.78 -17.73 -0.94
C SER A 166 12.27 -16.34 -1.33
N CYS A 167 11.47 -16.24 -2.39
CA CYS A 167 10.96 -14.97 -2.88
C CYS A 167 9.95 -14.37 -1.92
N ARG A 168 10.26 -13.20 -1.36
CA ARG A 168 9.31 -12.42 -0.54
C ARG A 168 7.97 -12.16 -1.23
N MET A 169 7.95 -12.01 -2.56
CA MET A 169 6.72 -11.76 -3.32
C MET A 169 5.90 -13.02 -3.58
N ARG A 170 6.43 -14.21 -3.23
CA ARG A 170 5.83 -15.54 -3.49
C ARG A 170 5.64 -15.83 -4.98
N ILE A 171 6.61 -15.41 -5.77
CA ILE A 171 6.71 -15.78 -7.19
C ILE A 171 7.75 -16.88 -7.29
N ASP A 172 7.28 -18.11 -7.18
CA ASP A 172 8.08 -19.33 -7.16
C ASP A 172 8.08 -20.09 -8.50
N GLY A 173 7.40 -19.55 -9.52
CA GLY A 173 7.27 -20.18 -10.83
C GLY A 173 6.13 -21.20 -10.92
N SER A 174 5.36 -21.42 -9.85
CA SER A 174 4.19 -22.30 -9.90
C SER A 174 3.05 -21.68 -10.71
N THR A 175 2.28 -22.55 -11.38
CA THR A 175 1.04 -22.19 -12.07
C THR A 175 -0.08 -23.14 -11.69
N GLN A 176 -1.31 -22.65 -11.78
CA GLN A 176 -2.51 -23.40 -11.43
C GLN A 176 -3.72 -22.96 -12.25
N LEU A 177 -4.47 -23.94 -12.75
CA LEU A 177 -5.57 -23.72 -13.67
C LEU A 177 -6.84 -23.19 -13.01
N CYS A 178 -7.06 -23.48 -11.73
CA CYS A 178 -8.28 -23.13 -11.01
C CYS A 178 -7.96 -22.53 -9.63
N THR A 179 -8.79 -21.60 -9.17
CA THR A 179 -8.78 -21.18 -7.78
C THR A 179 -9.27 -22.32 -6.88
N HIS A 180 -8.61 -22.53 -5.75
CA HIS A 180 -9.00 -23.54 -4.77
C HIS A 180 -8.66 -23.12 -3.34
N LEU A 181 -9.13 -23.90 -2.36
CA LEU A 181 -8.71 -23.76 -0.97
C LEU A 181 -7.54 -24.69 -0.69
N ASP A 182 -6.49 -24.14 -0.08
CA ASP A 182 -5.40 -24.94 0.47
C ASP A 182 -5.93 -25.84 1.60
N GLU A 183 -5.60 -27.14 1.56
CA GLU A 183 -6.17 -28.14 2.45
C GLU A 183 -5.77 -27.95 3.93
N GLN A 184 -4.62 -27.33 4.19
CA GLN A 184 -4.07 -27.19 5.54
C GLN A 184 -4.43 -25.84 6.16
N THR A 185 -4.33 -24.77 5.36
CA THR A 185 -4.47 -23.39 5.81
C THR A 185 -5.85 -22.81 5.55
N GLU A 186 -6.67 -23.49 4.74
CA GLU A 186 -7.96 -23.02 4.24
C GLU A 186 -7.87 -21.65 3.55
N SER A 187 -6.67 -21.30 3.07
CA SER A 187 -6.43 -20.06 2.34
C SER A 187 -6.83 -20.22 0.88
N ILE A 188 -7.35 -19.15 0.28
CA ILE A 188 -7.71 -19.16 -1.14
C ILE A 188 -6.42 -19.01 -1.95
N ILE A 189 -6.09 -20.04 -2.73
CA ILE A 189 -5.02 -20.02 -3.72
C ILE A 189 -5.67 -19.70 -5.06
N LEU A 190 -5.37 -18.52 -5.58
CA LEU A 190 -5.94 -18.01 -6.82
C LEU A 190 -5.38 -18.75 -8.04
N ARG A 191 -6.23 -18.91 -9.04
CA ARG A 191 -5.83 -19.29 -10.39
C ARG A 191 -4.65 -18.43 -10.86
N ARG A 192 -3.62 -19.07 -11.42
CA ARG A 192 -2.40 -18.44 -11.93
C ARG A 192 -1.97 -19.15 -13.20
N LEU A 193 -2.20 -18.52 -14.35
CA LEU A 193 -1.75 -19.11 -15.62
C LEU A 193 -0.31 -18.74 -15.96
N HIS A 194 0.23 -17.65 -15.42
CA HIS A 194 1.60 -17.22 -15.70
C HIS A 194 2.50 -17.30 -14.46
N PRO A 195 3.68 -17.93 -14.57
CA PRO A 195 4.58 -18.17 -13.42
C PRO A 195 5.22 -16.88 -12.89
N ARG A 196 5.34 -15.84 -13.73
CA ARG A 196 6.08 -14.60 -13.42
C ARG A 196 5.26 -13.32 -13.37
N ILE A 197 3.93 -13.36 -13.53
CA ILE A 197 3.12 -12.13 -13.43
C ILE A 197 2.69 -11.88 -11.98
N ASN A 198 3.10 -10.74 -11.42
CA ASN A 198 2.59 -10.25 -10.13
C ASN A 198 1.11 -9.91 -10.24
N ASN A 199 0.38 -10.14 -9.16
CA ASN A 199 -1.06 -9.92 -9.10
C ASN A 199 -1.42 -8.46 -9.44
N TYR A 200 -2.37 -8.28 -10.35
CA TYR A 200 -2.83 -6.94 -10.75
C TYR A 200 -4.34 -6.88 -10.93
N ASN A 201 -4.85 -5.67 -11.11
CA ASN A 201 -6.21 -5.43 -11.56
C ASN A 201 -6.14 -4.68 -12.89
N GLU A 202 -6.88 -5.15 -13.89
CA GLU A 202 -6.84 -4.62 -15.27
C GLU A 202 -7.19 -3.13 -15.32
N LEU A 203 -8.22 -2.71 -14.57
CA LEU A 203 -8.65 -1.32 -14.55
C LEU A 203 -7.64 -0.41 -13.85
N ILE A 204 -7.09 -0.85 -12.71
CA ILE A 204 -6.10 -0.06 -11.96
C ILE A 204 -4.82 0.11 -12.75
N ILE A 205 -4.28 -0.96 -13.35
CA ILE A 205 -3.02 -0.86 -14.12
C ILE A 205 -3.22 0.01 -15.37
N PHE A 206 -4.39 -0.10 -16.03
CA PHE A 206 -4.76 0.75 -17.17
C PHE A 206 -4.78 2.24 -16.80
N LEU A 207 -5.40 2.60 -15.66
CA LEU A 207 -5.58 3.99 -15.24
C LEU A 207 -4.33 4.61 -14.60
N LEU A 208 -3.56 3.82 -13.83
CA LEU A 208 -2.42 4.34 -13.07
C LEU A 208 -1.07 4.12 -13.77
N ARG A 209 -0.99 3.15 -14.69
CA ARG A 209 0.22 2.83 -15.49
C ARG A 209 1.47 2.72 -14.62
N CYS A 210 1.36 1.98 -13.52
CA CYS A 210 2.46 1.73 -12.60
C CYS A 210 2.39 0.30 -12.05
N ASN A 211 3.51 -0.18 -11.52
CA ASN A 211 3.56 -1.46 -10.81
C ASN A 211 2.53 -1.49 -9.69
N MET A 212 1.82 -2.61 -9.59
CA MET A 212 0.90 -2.91 -8.51
C MET A 212 1.04 -4.36 -8.05
N ASP A 213 0.60 -4.63 -6.82
CA ASP A 213 0.54 -5.98 -6.26
C ASP A 213 -0.72 -6.08 -5.38
N ILE A 214 -1.82 -6.60 -5.94
CA ILE A 214 -3.08 -6.76 -5.23
C ILE A 214 -3.19 -8.16 -4.61
N LYS A 215 -3.51 -8.23 -3.31
CA LYS A 215 -3.62 -9.50 -2.59
C LYS A 215 -4.92 -9.58 -1.82
N TYR A 216 -5.54 -10.74 -1.88
CA TYR A 216 -6.64 -11.09 -1.01
C TYR A 216 -6.10 -11.61 0.34
N ILE A 217 -6.64 -11.09 1.44
CA ILE A 217 -6.25 -11.47 2.80
C ILE A 217 -7.48 -11.99 3.53
N GLY A 218 -7.74 -13.29 3.38
CA GLY A 218 -8.93 -13.94 3.93
C GLY A 218 -8.75 -14.63 5.29
N SER A 219 -7.52 -14.75 5.81
CA SER A 219 -7.25 -15.44 7.08
C SER A 219 -7.13 -14.46 8.24
N GLY A 220 -7.60 -14.85 9.43
CA GLY A 220 -7.56 -14.01 10.62
C GLY A 220 -6.14 -13.62 11.05
N GLU A 221 -5.17 -14.52 10.93
CA GLU A 221 -3.77 -14.24 11.27
C GLU A 221 -3.12 -13.28 10.27
N ALA A 222 -3.30 -13.50 8.96
CA ALA A 222 -2.78 -12.61 7.94
C ALA A 222 -3.45 -11.23 8.01
N ALA A 223 -4.76 -11.17 8.31
CA ALA A 223 -5.48 -9.92 8.54
C ALA A 223 -4.94 -9.17 9.76
N LYS A 224 -4.69 -9.85 10.89
CA LYS A 224 -4.04 -9.23 12.07
C LYS A 224 -2.66 -8.68 11.73
N ALA A 225 -1.82 -9.47 11.06
CA ALA A 225 -0.50 -9.04 10.65
C ALA A 225 -0.55 -7.82 9.71
N LEU A 226 -1.51 -7.79 8.77
CA LEU A 226 -1.74 -6.65 7.89
C LEU A 226 -2.19 -5.42 8.68
N VAL A 227 -3.12 -5.57 9.63
CA VAL A 227 -3.56 -4.45 10.48
C VAL A 227 -2.39 -3.86 11.25
N TYR A 228 -1.53 -4.69 11.85
CA TYR A 228 -0.31 -4.21 12.51
C TYR A 228 0.63 -3.50 11.54
N TYR A 229 0.84 -4.08 10.36
CA TYR A 229 1.68 -3.49 9.32
C TYR A 229 1.16 -2.11 8.90
N VAL A 230 -0.11 -2.00 8.55
CA VAL A 230 -0.72 -0.72 8.12
C VAL A 230 -0.77 0.29 9.27
N THR A 231 -1.08 -0.16 10.49
CA THR A 231 -1.06 0.70 11.68
C THR A 231 0.33 1.27 11.89
N ASP A 232 1.40 0.49 11.78
CA ASP A 232 2.77 0.96 11.91
C ASP A 232 3.11 2.09 10.93
N TYR A 233 2.63 2.02 9.68
CA TYR A 233 2.79 3.12 8.72
C TYR A 233 1.93 4.33 9.04
N ILE A 234 0.68 4.13 9.45
CA ILE A 234 -0.23 5.23 9.82
C ILE A 234 0.29 5.98 11.06
N THR A 235 0.82 5.26 12.04
CA THR A 235 1.30 5.82 13.32
C THR A 235 2.79 6.14 13.30
N LYS A 236 3.46 6.02 12.14
CA LYS A 236 4.89 6.17 12.05
C LYS A 236 5.31 7.56 12.51
N GLY A 237 6.20 7.59 13.50
CA GLY A 237 6.70 8.84 14.08
C GLY A 237 7.35 9.73 13.02
N THR A 238 7.04 11.02 13.06
CA THR A 238 7.57 12.04 12.13
C THR A 238 9.07 12.30 12.32
N LEU A 239 9.64 11.91 13.47
CA LEU A 239 11.04 12.15 13.80
C LEU A 239 11.77 10.83 14.07
N SER A 240 12.89 10.62 13.37
CA SER A 240 13.76 9.48 13.65
C SER A 240 14.43 9.65 15.03
N THR A 241 14.57 8.55 15.77
CA THR A 241 15.10 8.57 17.15
C THR A 241 16.47 9.23 17.25
N HIS A 242 17.35 9.02 16.27
CA HIS A 242 18.70 9.60 16.29
C HIS A 242 18.70 11.12 16.08
N ILE A 243 17.79 11.66 15.25
CA ILE A 243 17.62 13.11 15.10
C ILE A 243 17.04 13.70 16.40
N GLY A 244 16.06 13.01 17.00
CA GLY A 244 15.49 13.41 18.29
C GLY A 244 16.53 13.48 19.40
N LEU A 245 17.39 12.46 19.50
CA LEU A 245 18.48 12.42 20.47
C LEU A 245 19.53 13.52 20.21
N GLY A 246 19.91 13.76 18.96
CA GLY A 246 20.84 14.85 18.63
C GLY A 246 20.28 16.24 18.94
N ALA A 247 18.97 16.45 18.71
CA ALA A 247 18.29 17.69 19.10
C ALA A 247 18.24 17.87 20.63
N LEU A 248 18.00 16.79 21.37
CA LEU A 248 18.02 16.80 22.83
C LEU A 248 19.43 17.08 23.38
N GLU A 249 20.45 16.43 22.84
CA GLU A 249 21.85 16.67 23.21
C GLU A 249 22.24 18.13 22.98
N TYR A 250 21.86 18.69 21.84
CA TYR A 250 22.06 20.11 21.53
C TYR A 250 21.36 21.02 22.54
N ALA A 251 20.10 20.73 22.86
CA ALA A 251 19.32 21.50 23.83
C ALA A 251 19.94 21.46 25.24
N ILE A 252 20.40 20.29 25.69
CA ILE A 252 21.09 20.11 26.97
C ILE A 252 22.38 20.92 27.01
N LYS A 253 23.25 20.79 26.00
CA LYS A 253 24.52 21.56 25.93
C LYS A 253 24.26 23.07 26.00
N ARG A 254 23.33 23.57 25.18
CA ARG A 254 22.91 24.98 25.19
C ARG A 254 22.30 25.42 26.52
N ASN A 255 21.68 24.52 27.27
CA ASN A 255 21.12 24.85 28.58
C ASN A 255 22.20 24.90 29.66
N LEU A 256 23.16 23.97 29.63
CA LEU A 256 24.33 23.97 30.49
C LEU A 256 25.26 25.16 30.24
N GLU A 257 25.39 25.64 29.01
CA GLU A 257 26.13 26.89 28.74
C GLU A 257 25.49 28.11 29.43
N LYS A 258 24.15 28.13 29.52
CA LYS A 258 23.40 29.28 30.06
C LYS A 258 23.27 29.24 31.60
N PHE A 259 23.16 28.05 32.18
CA PHE A 259 22.87 27.84 33.61
C PHE A 259 23.90 26.95 34.32
N GLY A 260 25.02 26.67 33.66
CA GLY A 260 26.09 25.85 34.20
C GLY A 260 26.85 26.54 35.33
N PRO A 261 27.80 25.83 35.96
CA PRO A 261 28.48 26.27 37.18
C PRO A 261 29.33 27.56 37.07
N GLY A 262 29.39 28.20 35.90
CA GLY A 262 30.02 29.51 35.69
C GLY A 262 29.05 30.71 35.70
N GLY A 263 27.74 30.48 35.78
CA GLY A 263 26.71 31.53 35.85
C GLY A 263 26.44 31.95 37.30
N ALA A 264 26.94 33.12 37.70
CA ALA A 264 26.73 33.67 39.03
C ALA A 264 25.27 34.12 39.23
N THR A 265 24.38 33.20 39.61
CA THR A 265 23.12 33.46 40.33
C THR A 265 22.47 32.14 40.73
N SER A 266 21.84 32.06 41.89
CA SER A 266 20.91 30.98 42.24
C SER A 266 19.76 30.98 41.23
N HIS A 267 19.83 30.13 40.21
CA HIS A 267 18.77 30.05 39.22
C HIS A 267 17.59 29.27 39.80
N ASP A 268 16.39 29.83 39.64
CA ASP A 268 15.14 29.12 39.93
C ASP A 268 15.07 27.84 39.07
N ASN A 269 14.88 26.69 39.72
CA ASN A 269 14.75 25.40 39.06
C ASN A 269 13.62 25.40 38.03
N GLU A 270 12.55 26.15 38.26
CA GLU A 270 11.44 26.27 37.31
C GLU A 270 11.90 26.99 36.03
N ALA A 271 12.66 28.06 36.14
CA ALA A 271 13.23 28.78 35.00
C ALA A 271 14.23 27.92 34.20
N VAL A 272 15.05 27.12 34.88
CA VAL A 272 16.01 26.19 34.24
C VAL A 272 15.27 25.10 33.46
N ASN A 273 14.26 24.49 34.07
CA ASN A 273 13.45 23.43 33.46
C ASN A 273 12.63 23.95 32.28
N ARG A 274 12.01 25.12 32.42
CA ARG A 274 11.26 25.76 31.34
C ARG A 274 12.17 26.08 30.15
N SER A 275 13.36 26.61 30.41
CA SER A 275 14.34 26.87 29.34
C SER A 275 14.81 25.59 28.65
N LEU A 276 15.08 24.52 29.41
CA LEU A 276 15.46 23.23 28.83
C LEU A 276 14.33 22.70 27.92
N PHE A 277 13.09 22.69 28.42
CA PHE A 277 11.94 22.25 27.65
C PHE A 277 11.77 23.05 26.36
N THR A 278 11.79 24.39 26.44
CA THR A 278 11.68 25.24 25.26
C THR A 278 12.81 24.97 24.25
N LYS A 279 14.06 24.86 24.71
CA LYS A 279 15.20 24.55 23.82
C LYS A 279 15.06 23.20 23.17
N THR A 280 14.60 22.18 23.90
CA THR A 280 14.36 20.84 23.36
C THR A 280 13.28 20.89 22.27
N ILE A 281 12.14 21.53 22.52
CA ILE A 281 11.07 21.66 21.53
C ILE A 281 11.55 22.43 20.29
N MET A 282 12.26 23.54 20.47
CA MET A 282 12.77 24.34 19.35
C MET A 282 13.85 23.59 18.55
N ALA A 283 14.72 22.84 19.23
CA ALA A 283 15.72 22.01 18.58
C ALA A 283 15.06 20.90 17.76
N LEU A 284 14.08 20.18 18.34
CA LEU A 284 13.33 19.14 17.65
C LEU A 284 12.63 19.70 16.41
N HIS A 285 11.96 20.85 16.53
CA HIS A 285 11.26 21.48 15.41
C HIS A 285 12.23 21.98 14.32
N SER A 286 13.35 22.61 14.71
CA SER A 286 14.36 23.11 13.76
C SER A 286 15.10 22.01 12.99
N LYS A 287 15.13 20.79 13.55
CA LYS A 287 15.78 19.62 12.96
C LYS A 287 14.79 18.75 12.18
N GLN A 288 13.51 19.11 12.16
CA GLN A 288 12.51 18.46 11.34
C GLN A 288 12.61 19.00 9.91
N GLU A 289 13.36 18.31 9.07
CA GLU A 289 13.40 18.59 7.64
C GLU A 289 12.09 18.13 6.99
N MET A 290 11.53 18.97 6.12
CA MET A 290 10.37 18.62 5.30
C MET A 290 10.80 18.56 3.84
N SER A 291 10.32 17.55 3.11
CA SER A 291 10.61 17.49 1.68
C SER A 291 9.85 18.58 0.93
N HIS A 292 10.41 19.03 -0.19
CA HIS A 292 9.74 19.97 -1.09
C HIS A 292 8.34 19.46 -1.48
N GLN A 293 8.20 18.16 -1.74
CA GLN A 293 6.94 17.53 -2.10
C GLN A 293 5.90 17.62 -0.97
N GLN A 294 6.29 17.43 0.30
CA GLN A 294 5.37 17.60 1.43
C GLN A 294 4.86 19.03 1.50
N VAL A 295 5.75 20.01 1.41
CA VAL A 295 5.38 21.43 1.42
C VAL A 295 4.42 21.73 0.27
N MET A 296 4.72 21.24 -0.94
CA MET A 296 3.85 21.42 -2.09
C MET A 296 2.48 20.77 -1.90
N SER A 297 2.40 19.57 -1.30
CA SER A 297 1.11 18.91 -0.98
C SER A 297 0.21 19.80 -0.14
N TYR A 298 0.76 20.45 0.88
CA TYR A 298 0.00 21.39 1.71
C TYR A 298 -0.41 22.65 0.95
N LEU A 299 0.49 23.23 0.15
CA LEU A 299 0.22 24.46 -0.61
C LEU A 299 -0.89 24.27 -1.66
N VAL A 300 -1.00 23.09 -2.26
CA VAL A 300 -2.04 22.78 -3.26
C VAL A 300 -3.32 22.19 -2.64
N GLY A 301 -3.41 22.14 -1.30
CA GLY A 301 -4.58 21.64 -0.59
C GLY A 301 -4.72 20.11 -0.52
N GLY A 302 -3.65 19.36 -0.81
CA GLY A 302 -3.60 17.89 -0.67
C GLY A 302 -3.43 17.41 0.77
N GLY A 303 -2.85 18.25 1.64
CA GLY A 303 -2.65 17.95 3.06
C GLY A 303 -1.76 16.72 3.30
N ASP A 304 -1.93 16.10 4.47
CA ASP A 304 -1.24 14.90 4.91
C ASP A 304 -2.17 13.71 5.20
N CYS A 305 -3.47 13.87 5.02
CA CYS A 305 -4.44 12.82 5.26
C CYS A 305 -5.66 12.92 4.32
N TYR A 306 -6.31 11.78 4.14
CA TYR A 306 -7.59 11.63 3.44
C TYR A 306 -8.55 10.93 4.37
N THR A 307 -9.63 11.60 4.75
CA THR A 307 -10.63 11.03 5.66
C THR A 307 -12.02 11.03 5.03
N SER A 308 -12.79 10.02 5.38
CA SER A 308 -14.23 9.92 5.04
C SER A 308 -15.13 10.43 6.16
N HIS A 309 -14.62 10.45 7.38
CA HIS A 309 -15.36 10.82 8.60
C HIS A 309 -14.57 11.84 9.41
N SER A 310 -15.27 12.52 10.30
CA SER A 310 -14.66 13.43 11.29
C SER A 310 -14.17 12.66 12.52
N PHE A 311 -12.91 12.83 12.88
CA PHE A 311 -12.31 12.22 14.06
C PHE A 311 -12.21 13.22 15.22
N LYS A 312 -12.25 12.71 16.46
CA LYS A 312 -12.03 13.50 17.68
C LYS A 312 -10.73 13.06 18.34
N VAL A 313 -9.99 14.02 18.88
CA VAL A 313 -8.76 13.75 19.62
C VAL A 313 -9.13 13.08 20.94
N VAL A 314 -8.62 11.86 21.14
CA VAL A 314 -8.71 11.15 22.41
C VAL A 314 -7.39 11.32 23.15
N LYS A 315 -7.44 11.85 24.37
CA LYS A 315 -6.25 11.98 25.23
C LYS A 315 -6.01 10.67 25.95
N TRP A 316 -5.12 9.84 25.42
CA TRP A 316 -4.83 8.51 25.97
C TRP A 316 -4.55 8.50 27.47
N GLY A 317 -3.78 9.48 27.98
CA GLY A 317 -3.45 9.58 29.41
C GLY A 317 -4.63 9.88 30.35
N GLU A 318 -5.79 10.30 29.83
CA GLU A 318 -7.03 10.41 30.60
C GLU A 318 -7.74 9.04 30.72
N PHE A 319 -7.56 8.13 29.76
CA PHE A 319 -8.15 6.78 29.73
C PHE A 319 -7.28 5.71 30.40
N ASP A 320 -5.96 5.78 30.23
CA ASP A 320 -4.98 4.83 30.79
C ASP A 320 -5.03 4.74 32.32
N ARG A 321 -5.54 5.78 32.98
CA ARG A 321 -5.77 5.77 34.44
C ARG A 321 -6.95 4.88 34.87
N HIS A 322 -7.77 4.42 33.93
CA HIS A 322 -9.02 3.70 34.16
C HIS A 322 -9.07 2.31 33.52
N ILE A 323 -8.00 1.88 32.85
CA ILE A 323 -7.82 0.51 32.30
C ILE A 323 -6.81 -0.22 33.19
#